data_AF-A0A846NHV3-F1
#
_entry.id   AF-A0A846NHV3-F1
#
_cell.length_a   1.000
_cell.length_b   1.000
_cell.length_c   1.000
_cell.angle_alpha   90.00
_cell.angle_beta   90.00
_cell.angle_gamma   90.00
#
_symmetry.space_group_name_H-M   'P 1'
#
loop_
_entity.id
_entity.type
_entity.pdbx_description
1 polymer ?
#
loop_
_entity_poly.entity_id
_entity_poly.type
_entity_poly.pdbx_seq_one_letter_code
_entity_poly.pdbx_strand_id
1 'polypeptide(L)' 'MEKILFKHIDVPDQYKIDTYIKNGGYQALPKALKELSPDDLIEMVKKSG' A
#
# COMPACT_ATOMS: atom_id res chain seq x y z
N MET A 1 -7.12 11.18 13.54
CA MET A 1 -7.23 10.14 12.49
C MET A 1 -6.16 10.42 11.46
N GLU A 2 -5.26 9.47 11.20
CA GLU A 2 -4.22 9.65 10.20
C GLU A 2 -4.83 9.55 8.79
N LYS A 3 -4.45 10.47 7.88
CA LYS A 3 -4.85 10.36 6.47
C LYS A 3 -4.12 9.17 5.86
N ILE A 4 -4.84 8.25 5.20
CA ILE A 4 -4.23 7.12 4.47
C ILE A 4 -4.00 7.51 3.01
N LEU A 5 -5.06 7.81 2.25
CA LEU A 5 -4.96 8.14 0.82
C LEU A 5 -4.24 9.47 0.57
N PHE A 6 -4.60 10.51 1.33
CA PHE A 6 -4.02 11.86 1.19
C PHE A 6 -2.84 12.11 2.13
N LYS A 7 -2.18 11.04 2.60
CA LYS A 7 -1.02 11.17 3.51
C LYS A 7 0.10 12.02 2.94
N HIS A 8 0.35 11.87 1.63
CA HIS A 8 1.47 12.49 0.92
C HIS A 8 1.01 13.47 -0.17
N ILE A 9 -0.21 14.01 -0.08
CA ILE A 9 -0.78 14.86 -1.15
C ILE A 9 0.07 16.12 -1.43
N ASP A 10 0.70 16.69 -0.40
CA ASP A 10 1.53 17.90 -0.51
C ASP A 10 3.03 17.60 -0.67
N VAL A 11 3.42 16.32 -0.78
CA VAL A 11 4.83 15.96 -0.96
C VAL A 11 5.25 16.23 -2.42
N PRO A 12 6.31 17.03 -2.66
CA PRO A 12 6.79 17.29 -4.00
C PRO A 12 7.09 16.00 -4.75
N ASP A 13 6.73 15.96 -6.03
CA ASP A 13 6.99 14.81 -6.90
C ASP A 13 6.41 13.47 -6.39
N GLN A 14 5.39 13.47 -5.53
CA GLN A 14 4.77 12.23 -5.02
C GLN A 14 4.24 11.30 -6.13
N TYR A 15 3.89 11.86 -7.30
CA TYR A 15 3.48 11.10 -8.47
C TYR A 15 4.64 10.35 -9.16
N LYS A 16 5.90 10.67 -8.85
CA LYS A 16 7.07 9.95 -9.37
C LYS A 16 7.30 8.68 -8.56
N ILE A 17 7.67 7.60 -9.26
CA ILE A 17 7.86 6.27 -8.66
C ILE A 17 8.94 6.27 -7.56
N ASP A 18 10.04 7.00 -7.73
CA ASP A 18 11.12 7.05 -6.75
C ASP A 18 10.65 7.68 -5.43
N THR A 19 9.91 8.79 -5.50
CA THR A 19 9.32 9.44 -4.34
C THR A 19 8.27 8.56 -3.69
N TYR A 20 7.43 7.89 -4.48
CA TYR A 20 6.42 6.95 -3.99
C TYR A 20 7.08 5.81 -3.19
N ILE A 21 8.11 5.17 -3.75
CA ILE A 21 8.87 4.09 -3.08
C ILE A 21 9.56 4.62 -1.82
N LYS A 22 10.22 5.78 -1.88
CA LYS A 22 10.87 6.42 -0.72
C LYS A 22 9.88 6.67 0.43
N ASN A 23 8.63 7.01 0.11
CA ASN A 23 7.56 7.22 1.07
C ASN A 23 6.84 5.93 1.51
N GLY A 24 7.40 4.76 1.20
CA GLY A 24 6.86 3.45 1.62
C GLY A 24 5.89 2.81 0.63
N GLY A 25 5.80 3.35 -0.60
CA GLY A 25 5.09 2.73 -1.70
C GLY A 25 5.55 1.29 -1.95
N TYR A 26 4.62 0.46 -2.40
CA TYR A 26 4.83 -0.98 -2.68
C TYR A 26 5.31 -1.86 -1.52
N GLN A 27 5.53 -1.37 -0.29
CA GLN A 27 5.99 -2.23 0.82
C GLN A 27 5.06 -3.41 1.13
N ALA A 28 3.75 -3.26 0.90
CA ALA A 28 2.77 -4.33 1.08
C ALA A 28 2.77 -5.35 -0.07
N LEU A 29 3.22 -4.98 -1.28
CA LEU A 29 3.14 -5.82 -2.46
C LEU A 29 3.99 -7.10 -2.36
N PRO A 30 5.27 -7.07 -1.92
CA PRO A 30 6.05 -8.28 -1.71
C PRO A 30 5.40 -9.25 -0.72
N LYS A 31 4.78 -8.74 0.35
CA LYS A 31 4.09 -9.58 1.33
C LYS A 31 2.89 -10.26 0.71
N ALA A 32 2.06 -9.50 -0.02
CA ALA A 32 0.90 -10.05 -0.72
C ALA A 32 1.28 -11.13 -1.74
N LEU A 33 2.43 -10.99 -2.42
CA LEU A 33 2.87 -11.96 -3.45
C LEU A 33 3.63 -13.16 -2.89
N LYS A 34 4.38 -12.99 -1.79
CA LYS A 34 5.32 -14.01 -1.30
C LYS A 34 4.84 -14.73 -0.04
N GLU A 35 3.99 -14.07 0.76
CA GLU A 35 3.62 -14.55 2.10
C GLU A 35 2.15 -14.96 2.18
N LEU A 36 1.30 -14.55 1.23
CA LEU A 36 -0.13 -14.84 1.24
C LEU A 36 -0.51 -15.72 0.04
N SER A 37 -1.39 -16.69 0.29
CA SER A 37 -2.11 -17.35 -0.80
C SER A 37 -3.18 -16.41 -1.37
N PRO A 38 -3.62 -16.61 -2.62
CA PRO A 38 -4.73 -15.84 -3.19
C PRO A 38 -6.00 -15.88 -2.32
N ASP A 39 -6.34 -17.04 -1.77
CA ASP A 39 -7.54 -17.22 -0.94
C ASP A 39 -7.42 -16.47 0.39
N ASP A 40 -6.26 -16.53 1.06
CA ASP A 40 -6.01 -15.80 2.31
C ASP A 40 -6.10 -14.28 2.11
N LEU A 41 -5.57 -13.78 0.98
CA LEU A 41 -5.65 -12.36 0.63
C LEU A 41 -7.10 -11.92 0.38
N ILE A 42 -7.88 -12.74 -0.35
CA ILE A 42 -9.30 -12.48 -0.59
C ILE A 42 -10.08 -12.45 0.72
N GLU A 43 -9.87 -13.43 1.60
CA GLU A 43 -10.55 -13.49 2.90
C GLU A 43 -10.15 -12.33 3.83
N MET A 44 -8.88 -11.90 3.78
CA MET A 44 -8.42 -10.70 4.50
C MET A 44 -9.20 -9.46 4.09
N VAL A 45 -9.40 -9.25 2.78
CA VAL A 45 -10.13 -8.09 2.26
C VAL A 45 -11.62 -8.19 2.61
N LYS A 46 -12.25 -9.36 2.48
CA LYS A 46 -13.66 -9.57 2.88
C LYS A 46 -13.91 -9.24 4.36
N LYS A 47 -12.94 -9.51 5.24
CA LYS A 47 -13.03 -9.20 6.67
C LYS A 47 -12.84 -7.72 6.99
N SER A 48 -12.37 -6.91 6.05
CA SER A 48 -12.10 -5.48 6.28
C SER A 48 -13.36 -4.60 6.27
N GLY A 49 -14.50 -5.15 5.83
CA GLY A 49 -15.80 -4.46 5.71
C GLY A 49 -16.22 -4.27 4.26
#